data_AF-A0A3P6TGD6-F1
#
_entry.id   AF-A0A3P6TGD6-F1
#
_cell.length_a   1.000
_cell.length_b   1.000
_cell.length_c   1.000
_cell.angle_alpha   90.00
_cell.angle_beta   90.00
_cell.angle_gamma   90.00
#
_symmetry.space_group_name_H-M   'P 1'
#
loop_
_entity.id
_entity.type
_entity.pdbx_description
1 polymer ?
#
loop_
_entity_poly.entity_id
_entity_poly.type
_entity_poly.pdbx_seq_one_letter_code
_entity_poly.pdbx_strand_id
1 'polypeptide(L)'
;MHFDVAINGGTVVRPLFFEFVNDTQARNIDHQFLWGASMMIIPVTNQSTEIVFAYIPHGLWYSIRYSDYGDVYENGNAAFKAPITDLIPVLLRGKPILTVSLFWYQNLFEVI
;
A
#
# COMPACT_ATOMS: atom_id res chain seq x y z
N MET A 1 11.05 13.87 8.67
CA MET A 1 10.49 12.60 9.20
C MET A 1 10.06 12.67 10.67
N HIS A 2 10.77 13.37 11.58
CA HIS A 2 10.35 13.45 13.00
C HIS A 2 9.38 14.59 13.37
N PHE A 3 9.26 15.65 12.54
CA PHE A 3 8.49 16.84 12.89
C PHE A 3 6.97 16.71 12.64
N ASP A 4 6.56 16.10 11.51
CA ASP A 4 5.15 16.04 11.12
C ASP A 4 4.30 15.07 11.96
N VAL A 5 4.92 14.01 12.51
CA VAL A 5 4.24 12.98 13.31
C VAL A 5 3.90 13.49 14.72
N ALA A 6 4.79 14.29 15.31
CA ALA A 6 4.60 14.85 16.64
C ALA A 6 3.51 15.92 16.70
N ILE A 7 3.27 16.63 15.58
CA ILE A 7 2.31 17.74 15.52
C ILE A 7 0.90 17.28 15.13
N ASN A 8 0.77 16.26 14.25
CA ASN A 8 -0.52 15.86 13.68
C ASN A 8 -1.11 14.56 14.26
N GLY A 9 -0.52 13.96 15.30
CA GLY A 9 -1.07 12.78 15.96
C GLY A 9 -1.24 11.56 15.03
N GLY A 10 -0.42 11.48 13.98
CA GLY A 10 -0.51 10.40 13.01
C GLY A 10 0.05 9.10 13.60
N THR A 11 -0.83 8.15 13.94
CA THR A 11 -0.43 6.82 14.38
C THR A 11 0.54 6.17 13.39
N VAL A 12 1.67 5.67 13.91
CA VAL A 12 2.74 5.04 13.09
C VAL A 12 2.24 3.76 12.43
N VAL A 13 1.33 3.05 13.10
CA VAL A 13 0.68 1.83 12.63
C VAL A 13 -0.83 2.08 12.51
N ARG A 14 -1.39 1.82 11.33
CA ARG A 14 -2.83 1.98 11.06
C ARG A 14 -3.39 0.71 10.45
N PRO A 15 -4.54 0.22 10.94
CA PRO A 15 -5.26 -0.85 10.25
C PRO A 15 -5.89 -0.32 8.96
N LEU A 16 -6.05 -1.19 7.95
CA LEU A 16 -6.52 -0.79 6.62
C LEU A 16 -7.90 -0.12 6.65
N PHE A 17 -8.81 -0.57 7.52
CA PHE A 17 -10.16 0.00 7.64
C PHE A 17 -10.18 1.49 8.03
N PHE A 18 -9.12 1.99 8.67
CA PHE A 18 -9.04 3.39 9.08
C PHE A 18 -8.79 4.32 7.87
N GLU A 19 -8.07 3.83 6.87
CA GLU A 19 -7.78 4.55 5.62
C GLU A 19 -8.85 4.27 4.55
N PHE A 20 -9.43 3.06 4.54
CA PHE A 20 -10.39 2.59 3.54
C PHE A 20 -11.77 2.31 4.16
N VAL A 21 -12.40 3.34 4.72
CA VAL A 21 -13.67 3.22 5.49
C VAL A 21 -14.82 2.57 4.67
N ASN A 22 -14.83 2.80 3.35
CA ASN A 22 -15.86 2.30 2.45
C ASN A 22 -15.58 0.88 1.91
N ASP A 23 -14.43 0.31 2.24
CA ASP A 23 -14.02 -1.01 1.79
C ASP A 23 -14.38 -2.05 2.86
N THR A 24 -15.38 -2.88 2.56
CA THR A 24 -15.86 -3.92 3.48
C THR A 24 -14.85 -5.05 3.66
N GLN A 25 -13.99 -5.30 2.67
CA GLN A 25 -12.97 -6.34 2.77
C GLN A 25 -11.87 -5.90 3.73
N ALA A 26 -11.43 -4.64 3.64
CA ALA A 26 -10.44 -4.05 4.54
C ALA A 26 -10.83 -4.08 6.04
N ARG A 27 -12.12 -4.25 6.38
CA ARG A 27 -12.60 -4.36 7.77
C ARG A 27 -12.27 -5.69 8.44
N ASN A 28 -12.14 -6.76 7.66
CA ASN A 28 -11.88 -8.11 8.17
C ASN A 28 -10.38 -8.45 8.17
N ILE A 29 -9.53 -7.47 7.88
CA ILE A 29 -8.09 -7.66 7.75
C ILE A 29 -7.40 -7.23 9.05
N ASP A 30 -6.82 -8.21 9.73
CA ASP A 30 -6.12 -8.07 11.02
C ASP A 30 -4.62 -8.47 10.95
N HIS A 31 -4.21 -9.16 9.88
CA HIS A 31 -2.86 -9.68 9.70
C HIS A 31 -1.92 -8.81 8.84
N GLN A 32 -2.30 -7.58 8.50
CA GLN A 32 -1.45 -6.60 7.80
C GLN A 32 -1.81 -5.18 8.26
N PHE A 33 -0.87 -4.25 8.11
CA PHE A 33 -1.05 -2.88 8.56
C PHE A 33 -0.32 -1.88 7.68
N LEU A 34 -0.73 -0.62 7.75
CA LEU A 34 -0.05 0.50 7.12
C LEU A 34 0.92 1.15 8.11
N TRP A 35 2.14 1.38 7.67
CA TRP A 35 3.08 2.28 8.31
C TRP A 35 2.94 3.68 7.71
N GLY A 36 2.37 4.61 8.47
CA GLY A 36 1.93 5.90 7.94
C GLY A 36 0.83 5.77 6.87
N ALA A 37 0.83 6.64 5.86
CA ALA A 37 -0.19 6.67 4.81
C ALA A 37 0.20 5.97 3.49
N SER A 38 1.45 5.51 3.38
CA SER A 38 2.03 5.11 2.09
C SER A 38 2.76 3.79 2.09
N MET A 39 2.94 3.11 3.23
CA MET A 39 3.69 1.86 3.28
C MET A 39 2.80 0.77 3.89
N MET A 40 2.69 -0.36 3.24
CA MET A 40 1.95 -1.52 3.71
C MET A 40 2.93 -2.62 4.10
N ILE A 41 2.77 -3.16 5.29
CA ILE A 41 3.59 -4.22 5.84
C ILE A 41 2.72 -5.46 5.99
N ILE A 42 3.18 -6.56 5.38
CA ILE A 42 2.50 -7.86 5.37
C ILE A 42 3.39 -8.86 6.12
N PRO A 43 3.21 -9.01 7.45
CA PRO A 43 3.98 -9.96 8.23
C PRO A 43 3.62 -11.41 7.89
N VAL A 44 4.61 -12.30 7.95
CA VAL A 44 4.39 -13.75 7.87
C VAL A 44 3.97 -14.25 9.25
N THR A 45 2.73 -14.72 9.37
CA THR A 45 2.14 -15.12 10.67
C THR A 45 2.25 -16.61 10.95
N ASN A 46 2.57 -17.44 9.95
CA ASN A 46 2.67 -18.89 10.07
C ASN A 46 4.11 -19.39 9.89
N GLN A 47 4.56 -20.23 10.83
CA GLN A 47 5.87 -20.85 10.78
C GLN A 47 5.97 -21.82 9.58
N SER A 48 7.08 -21.79 8.86
CA SER A 48 7.36 -22.64 7.69
C SER A 48 6.48 -22.42 6.44
N THR A 49 5.86 -21.25 6.30
CA THR A 49 5.09 -20.91 5.08
C THR A 49 5.89 -19.99 4.18
N GLU A 50 6.08 -20.37 2.91
CA GLU A 50 6.78 -19.56 1.90
C GLU A 50 5.85 -18.61 1.13
N ILE A 51 4.56 -18.62 1.43
CA ILE A 51 3.54 -17.81 0.75
C ILE A 51 2.63 -17.17 1.81
N VAL A 52 2.45 -15.85 1.73
CA VAL A 52 1.50 -15.11 2.56
C VAL A 52 0.42 -14.50 1.68
N PHE A 53 -0.83 -14.57 2.15
CA PHE A 53 -1.97 -13.96 1.47
C PHE A 53 -2.28 -12.62 2.13
N ALA A 54 -2.47 -11.59 1.32
CA ALA A 54 -2.82 -10.26 1.79
C ALA A 54 -3.81 -9.59 0.85
N TYR A 55 -4.62 -8.69 1.42
CA TYR A 55 -5.55 -7.86 0.69
C TYR A 55 -4.89 -6.54 0.28
N ILE A 56 -4.95 -6.21 -1.01
CA ILE A 56 -4.46 -4.98 -1.59
C ILE A 56 -5.64 -4.03 -1.82
N PRO A 57 -5.77 -2.96 -1.03
CA PRO A 57 -6.86 -2.01 -1.16
C PRO A 57 -6.67 -1.15 -2.41
N HIS A 58 -7.75 -0.51 -2.86
CA HIS A 58 -7.76 0.28 -4.09
C HIS A 58 -6.63 1.33 -4.16
N GLY A 59 -5.72 1.17 -5.12
CA GLY A 59 -4.63 2.09 -5.38
C GLY A 59 -3.55 1.51 -6.29
N LEU A 60 -2.44 2.22 -6.41
CA LEU A 60 -1.23 1.69 -7.02
C LEU A 60 -0.29 1.26 -5.90
N TRP A 61 0.14 0.01 -5.91
CA TRP A 61 1.03 -0.55 -4.89
C TRP A 61 2.23 -1.20 -5.55
N TYR A 62 3.42 -0.81 -5.11
CA TYR A 62 4.70 -1.27 -5.65
C TYR A 62 5.48 -2.03 -4.59
N SER A 63 6.05 -3.19 -4.90
CA SER A 63 6.99 -3.81 -3.96
C SER A 63 8.30 -3.02 -3.90
N ILE A 64 8.84 -2.88 -2.70
CA ILE A 64 10.18 -2.34 -2.45
C ILE A 64 11.17 -3.39 -1.96
N ARG A 65 10.76 -4.65 -1.96
CA ARG A 65 11.64 -5.75 -1.60
C ARG A 65 12.56 -6.08 -2.76
N TYR A 66 13.76 -6.56 -2.45
CA TYR A 66 14.81 -6.77 -3.44
C TYR A 66 14.42 -7.80 -4.52
N SER A 67 13.67 -8.84 -4.18
CA SER A 67 13.30 -9.93 -5.09
C SER A 67 12.25 -9.57 -6.15
N ASP A 68 11.37 -8.62 -5.84
CA ASP A 68 10.24 -8.19 -6.68
C ASP A 68 10.17 -6.65 -6.75
N TYR A 69 11.32 -5.99 -6.67
CA TYR A 69 11.42 -4.53 -6.61
C TYR A 69 10.75 -3.88 -7.83
N GLY A 70 9.78 -3.00 -7.58
CA GLY A 70 9.05 -2.26 -8.61
C GLY A 70 7.85 -3.00 -9.19
N ASP A 71 7.60 -4.25 -8.81
CA ASP A 71 6.40 -4.99 -9.23
C ASP A 71 5.14 -4.31 -8.71
N VAL A 72 4.15 -4.17 -9.61
CA VAL A 72 2.87 -3.54 -9.32
C VAL A 72 1.85 -4.61 -8.98
N TYR A 73 1.17 -4.44 -7.85
CA TYR A 73 0.11 -5.36 -7.43
C TYR A 73 -1.27 -4.78 -7.74
N GLU A 74 -2.12 -5.62 -8.33
CA GLU A 74 -3.52 -5.30 -8.55
C GLU A 74 -4.30 -5.27 -7.22
N ASN A 75 -5.41 -4.55 -7.23
CA ASN A 75 -6.31 -4.48 -6.09
C ASN A 75 -6.99 -5.83 -5.86
N GLY A 76 -7.16 -6.23 -4.60
CA GLY A 76 -7.78 -7.50 -4.21
C GLY A 76 -6.82 -8.42 -3.46
N ASN A 77 -7.17 -9.69 -3.35
CA ASN A 77 -6.34 -10.67 -2.64
C ASN A 77 -5.15 -11.07 -3.53
N ALA A 78 -3.94 -10.89 -3.01
CA ALA A 78 -2.71 -11.30 -3.67
C ALA A 78 -1.91 -12.28 -2.80
N ALA A 79 -1.15 -13.15 -3.46
CA ALA A 79 -0.23 -14.07 -2.82
C ALA A 79 1.20 -13.55 -2.99
N PHE A 80 1.93 -13.45 -1.89
CA PHE A 80 3.30 -12.99 -1.85
C PHE A 80 4.22 -14.11 -1.43
N LYS A 81 5.29 -14.34 -2.19
CA LYS A 81 6.37 -15.22 -1.74
C LYS A 81 7.04 -14.59 -0.53
N ALA A 82 7.33 -15.36 0.50
CA ALA A 82 8.02 -14.91 1.71
C ALA A 82 8.96 -16.02 2.23
N PRO A 83 10.03 -16.36 1.49
CA PRO A 83 11.03 -17.30 1.97
C PRO A 83 11.83 -16.70 3.12
N ILE A 84 12.36 -17.53 4.02
CA ILE A 84 13.18 -17.09 5.17
C ILE A 84 14.46 -16.35 4.78
N THR A 85 14.87 -16.45 3.52
CA THR A 85 16.07 -15.84 2.95
C THR A 85 15.84 -14.41 2.46
N ASP A 86 14.60 -13.93 2.49
CA ASP A 86 14.20 -12.65 1.93
C ASP A 86 13.40 -11.83 2.94
N LEU A 87 13.25 -10.53 2.67
CA LEU A 87 12.47 -9.63 3.49
C LEU A 87 10.97 -9.97 3.40
N ILE A 88 10.26 -9.64 4.47
CA ILE A 88 8.79 -9.68 4.46
C ILE A 88 8.26 -8.79 3.32
N PRO A 89 7.10 -9.14 2.72
CA PRO A 89 6.52 -8.30 1.69
C PRO A 89 6.19 -6.91 2.24
N VAL A 90 6.67 -5.89 1.53
CA VAL A 90 6.45 -4.49 1.85
C VAL A 90 6.09 -3.76 0.58
N LEU A 91 4.95 -3.08 0.59
CA LEU A 91 4.45 -2.33 -0.56
C LEU A 91 4.44 -0.84 -0.27
N LEU A 92 4.84 -0.04 -1.26
CA LEU A 92 4.65 1.40 -1.26
C LEU A 92 3.47 1.80 -2.13
N ARG A 93 2.63 2.67 -1.59
CA ARG A 93 1.51 3.29 -2.29
C ARG A 93 2.05 4.34 -3.24
N GLY A 94 1.84 4.13 -4.54
CA GLY A 94 2.03 5.15 -5.55
C GLY A 94 0.99 6.25 -5.40
N LYS A 95 1.44 7.50 -5.55
CA LYS A 95 0.51 8.59 -5.83
C LYS A 95 0.14 8.53 -7.32
N PRO A 96 -1.13 8.70 -7.70
CA PRO A 96 -1.48 8.92 -9.09
C PRO A 96 -0.84 10.23 -9.55
N ILE A 97 0.30 10.16 -10.25
CA ILE A 97 1.00 11.32 -10.82
C ILE A 97 0.17 11.96 -11.94
N LEU A 98 -0.79 11.22 -12.52
CA LEU A 98 -1.52 11.63 -13.71
C LEU A 98 -2.76 12.50 -13.45
N THR A 99 -3.33 12.52 -12.24
CA THR A 99 -4.59 13.25 -12.01
C THR A 99 -4.41 14.77 -11.92
N VAL A 100 -3.24 15.28 -11.50
CA VAL A 100 -3.00 16.73 -11.44
C VAL A 100 -2.46 17.28 -12.76
N SER A 101 -1.71 16.50 -13.53
CA SER A 101 -1.12 16.98 -14.80
C SER A 101 -2.09 16.97 -15.98
N LEU A 102 -3.01 16.00 -16.06
CA LEU A 102 -3.95 15.89 -17.19
C LEU A 102 -5.13 16.86 -17.08
N PHE A 103 -5.44 17.33 -15.87
CA PHE A 103 -6.53 18.29 -15.63
C PHE A 103 -6.22 19.67 -16.24
N TRP A 104 -4.94 20.07 -16.30
CA TRP A 104 -4.51 21.31 -16.96
C TRP A 104 -4.43 21.19 -18.48
N TYR A 105 -4.07 20.00 -19.00
CA TYR A 105 -3.93 19.80 -20.43
C TYR A 105 -5.28 19.79 -21.15
N GLN A 106 -6.31 19.19 -20.55
CA GLN A 106 -7.65 19.15 -21.16
C GLN A 106 -8.34 20.52 -21.18
N ASN A 107 -8.06 21.41 -20.22
CA ASN A 107 -8.64 22.76 -20.17
C ASN A 107 -7.94 23.79 -21.09
N LEU A 108 -6.79 23.45 -21.69
CA LEU A 108 -6.06 24.34 -22.62
C LEU A 108 -6.52 24.24 -24.08
N PHE A 109 -7.32 23.23 -24.45
CA PHE A 109 -7.82 23.05 -25.82
C PHE A 109 -9.28 23.51 -26.02
N GLU A 110 -9.96 24.01 -24.99
CA GLU A 110 -11.32 24.57 -25.12
C GLU A 110 -11.35 26.10 -25.31
N VAL A 111 -10.18 26.78 -25.37
CA VAL A 111 -10.08 28.24 -25.52
C VAL A 111 -9.20 28.67 -26.71
N ILE A 112 -9.10 27.85 -27.76
CA ILE A 112 -8.43 28.24 -29.02
C ILE A 112 -9.35 27.98 -30.21
#